data_AF-A0A7K6CGH2-F1
#
_entry.id   AF-A0A7K6CGH2-F1
#
_cell.length_a   1.000
_cell.length_b   1.000
_cell.length_c   1.000
_cell.angle_alpha   90.00
_cell.angle_beta   90.00
_cell.angle_gamma   90.00
#
_symmetry.space_group_name_H-M   'P 1'
#
loop_
_entity.id
_entity.type
_entity.pdbx_description
1 polymer ?
#
loop_
_entity_poly.entity_id
_entity_poly.type
_entity_poly.pdbx_seq_one_letter_code
_entity_poly.pdbx_strand_id
1 'polypeptide(L)'
;PLAEFDLRDLSYRVCGPTSHELQLPAAPGAGSGSGAGSGSAGTVALRFPEEREAQQWWTVLSSSLREARRGGTRGHGDVGT
;
A
#
# COMPACT_ATOMS: atom_id res chain seq x y z
N PRO A 1 -0.41 17.95 4.46
CA PRO A 1 -0.77 17.35 3.15
C PRO A 1 -1.02 15.86 3.35
N LEU A 2 -2.06 15.31 2.73
CA LEU A 2 -2.39 13.88 2.80
C LEU A 2 -1.91 13.22 1.50
N ALA A 3 -1.31 12.03 1.59
CA ALA A 3 -0.95 11.22 0.43
C ALA A 3 -1.90 10.02 0.37
N GLU A 4 -2.54 9.84 -0.79
CA GLU A 4 -3.49 8.76 -1.04
C GLU A 4 -2.92 7.84 -2.12
N PHE A 5 -3.01 6.53 -1.89
CA PHE A 5 -2.50 5.51 -2.80
C PHE A 5 -3.57 4.43 -3.01
N ASP A 6 -3.64 3.89 -4.22
CA ASP A 6 -4.51 2.75 -4.49
C ASP A 6 -3.92 1.49 -3.84
N LEU A 7 -4.74 0.81 -3.02
CA LEU A 7 -4.34 -0.41 -2.33
C LEU A 7 -3.84 -1.50 -3.30
N ARG A 8 -4.31 -1.51 -4.56
CA ARG A 8 -3.88 -2.50 -5.55
C ARG A 8 -2.39 -2.38 -5.90
N ASP A 9 -1.85 -1.18 -5.81
CA ASP A 9 -0.47 -0.85 -6.20
C ASP A 9 0.50 -0.89 -5.01
N LEU A 10 -0.02 -1.19 -3.81
CA LEU A 10 0.76 -1.31 -2.59
C LEU A 10 1.27 -2.73 -2.37
N SER A 11 2.48 -2.81 -1.81
CA SER A 11 3.05 -4.05 -1.30
C SER A 11 3.39 -3.90 0.18
N TYR A 12 3.13 -4.94 0.97
CA TYR A 12 3.32 -4.92 2.42
C TYR A 12 4.22 -6.07 2.85
N ARG A 13 5.16 -5.80 3.75
CA ARG A 13 6.12 -6.76 4.28
C ARG A 13 6.14 -6.73 5.80
N VAL A 14 6.03 -7.90 6.42
CA VAL A 14 6.22 -8.06 7.86
C VAL A 14 7.69 -8.40 8.10
N CYS A 15 8.44 -7.49 8.72
CA CYS A 15 9.88 -7.67 9.00
C CYS A 15 10.14 -8.14 10.44
N GLY A 16 9.16 -8.04 11.33
CA GLY A 16 9.21 -8.50 12.71
C GLY A 16 7.86 -8.30 13.42
N PRO A 17 7.72 -8.72 14.69
CA PRO A 17 6.43 -8.72 15.41
C PRO A 17 5.82 -7.32 15.60
N THR A 18 6.64 -6.28 15.60
CA THR A 18 6.21 -4.88 15.74
C THR A 18 6.75 -3.97 14.63
N SER A 19 7.39 -4.54 13.60
CA SER A 19 8.11 -3.78 12.57
C SER A 19 7.73 -4.27 11.18
N HIS A 20 6.95 -3.47 10.48
CA HIS A 20 6.46 -3.78 9.14
C HIS A 20 6.90 -2.69 8.13
N GLU A 21 6.79 -2.98 6.85
CA GLU A 21 7.14 -2.07 5.76
C GLU A 21 6.03 -2.03 4.72
N LEU A 22 5.74 -0.83 4.21
CA LEU A 22 4.81 -0.59 3.12
C LEU A 22 5.58 0.01 1.94
N GLN A 23 5.56 -0.66 0.81
CA GLN A 23 6.13 -0.17 -0.44
C GLN A 23 5.05 0.56 -1.22
N LEU A 24 5.30 1.84 -1.48
CA LEU A 24 4.44 2.73 -2.23
C LEU A 24 4.86 2.73 -3.71
N PRO A 25 3.91 2.82 -4.65
CA PRO A 25 4.25 3.01 -6.06
C PRO A 25 4.96 4.35 -6.25
N ALA A 26 5.74 4.46 -7.33
CA ALA A 26 6.34 5.73 -7.71
C ALA A 26 5.23 6.77 -7.95
N ALA A 27 5.27 7.89 -7.23
CA ALA A 27 4.26 8.92 -7.35
C ALA A 27 4.32 9.58 -8.75
N PRO A 28 3.20 9.66 -9.51
CA PRO A 28 3.17 10.37 -10.77
C PRO A 28 3.24 11.88 -10.48
N GLY A 29 4.41 12.49 -10.66
CA GLY A 29 4.60 13.93 -10.45
C GLY A 29 5.91 14.35 -9.79
N ALA A 30 6.77 13.41 -9.38
CA ALA A 30 8.14 13.72 -8.94
C ALA A 30 9.06 14.02 -10.14
N GLY A 31 8.68 15.00 -10.96
CA GLY A 31 9.51 15.57 -12.02
C GLY A 31 10.34 16.73 -11.47
N SER A 32 11.65 16.56 -11.45
CA SER A 32 12.70 17.59 -11.58
C SER A 32 12.43 18.95 -10.91
N GLY A 33 12.77 19.05 -9.63
CA GLY A 33 12.89 20.31 -8.90
C GLY A 33 13.88 20.14 -7.77
N SER A 34 15.04 20.77 -7.90
CA SER A 34 16.16 20.82 -6.96
C SER A 34 15.74 20.83 -5.48
N GLY A 35 16.07 19.75 -4.76
CA GLY A 35 15.94 19.67 -3.29
C GLY A 35 15.46 18.30 -2.82
N ALA A 36 16.36 17.30 -2.80
CA ALA A 36 16.14 15.99 -2.15
C ALA A 36 14.77 15.30 -2.45
N GLY A 37 14.29 15.37 -3.68
CA GLY A 37 13.07 14.68 -4.13
C GLY A 37 13.42 13.37 -4.84
N SER A 38 13.48 12.27 -4.10
CA SER A 38 13.73 10.93 -4.64
C SER A 38 12.49 10.45 -5.41
N GLY A 39 12.56 10.37 -6.73
CA GLY A 39 11.64 9.61 -7.59
C GLY A 39 11.77 8.09 -7.40
N SER A 40 11.89 7.63 -6.16
CA SER A 40 11.93 6.22 -5.79
C SER A 40 10.58 5.84 -5.24
N ALA A 41 10.07 4.67 -5.64
CA ALA A 41 9.06 3.94 -4.88
C ALA A 41 9.38 4.07 -3.38
N GLY A 42 8.53 4.76 -2.64
CA GLY A 42 8.80 5.09 -1.24
C GLY A 42 8.59 3.85 -0.39
N THR A 43 9.53 3.52 0.49
CA THR A 43 9.29 2.50 1.52
C THR A 43 8.97 3.20 2.83
N VAL A 44 7.81 2.90 3.41
CA VAL A 44 7.38 3.43 4.70
C VAL A 44 7.55 2.34 5.75
N ALA A 45 8.39 2.59 6.74
CA ALA A 45 8.53 1.72 7.90
C ALA A 45 7.43 2.02 8.92
N LEU A 46 6.70 0.98 9.32
CA LEU A 46 5.66 1.03 10.34
C LEU A 46 6.18 0.36 11.61
N ARG A 47 6.15 1.10 12.72
CA ARG A 47 6.51 0.60 14.05
C ARG A 47 5.28 0.62 14.94
N PHE A 48 4.92 -0.53 15.46
CA PHE A 48 3.79 -0.71 16.35
C PHE A 48 4.27 -0.77 17.80
N PRO A 49 3.51 -0.21 18.76
CA PRO A 49 3.86 -0.30 20.18
C PRO A 49 3.72 -1.73 20.71
N GLU A 50 2.79 -2.52 20.16
CA GLU A 50 2.55 -3.91 20.54
C GLU A 50 2.36 -4.83 19.34
N GLU A 51 2.75 -6.09 19.49
CA GLU A 51 2.56 -7.12 18.45
C GLU A 51 1.09 -7.32 18.12
N ARG A 52 0.21 -7.23 19.13
CA ARG A 52 -1.24 -7.38 18.95
C ARG A 52 -1.79 -6.35 17.97
N GLU A 53 -1.40 -5.09 18.12
CA GLU A 53 -1.84 -4.02 17.23
C GLU A 53 -1.30 -4.23 15.81
N ALA A 54 -0.04 -4.63 15.70
CA ALA A 54 0.59 -4.97 14.43
C ALA A 54 -0.18 -6.09 13.69
N GLN A 55 -0.61 -7.12 14.42
CA GLN A 55 -1.40 -8.23 13.88
C GLN A 55 -2.81 -7.81 13.48
N GLN A 56 -3.48 -6.98 14.31
CA GLN A 56 -4.81 -6.45 13.99
C GLN A 56 -4.77 -5.60 12.72
N TRP A 57 -3.78 -4.71 12.61
CA TRP A 57 -3.55 -3.90 11.43
C TRP A 57 -3.32 -4.77 10.19
N TRP A 58 -2.42 -5.76 10.29
CA TRP A 58 -2.14 -6.67 9.18
C TRP A 58 -3.38 -7.46 8.73
N THR A 59 -4.22 -7.89 9.67
CA THR A 59 -5.46 -8.62 9.36
C THR A 59 -6.41 -7.77 8.52
N VAL A 60 -6.62 -6.51 8.91
CA VAL A 60 -7.48 -5.57 8.16
C VAL A 60 -6.86 -5.27 6.80
N LEU A 61 -5.58 -4.87 6.77
CA LEU A 61 -4.90 -4.46 5.54
C LEU A 61 -4.83 -5.60 4.52
N SER A 62 -4.48 -6.82 4.94
CA SER A 62 -4.38 -7.97 4.04
C SER A 62 -5.74 -8.36 3.44
N SER A 63 -6.83 -8.21 4.20
CA SER A 63 -8.20 -8.37 3.69
C SER A 63 -8.50 -7.32 2.63
N SER A 64 -8.25 -6.04 2.92
CA SER A 64 -8.47 -4.94 1.97
C SER A 64 -7.60 -5.07 0.72
N LEU A 65 -6.33 -5.45 0.83
CA LEU A 65 -5.42 -5.70 -0.30
C LEU A 65 -5.96 -6.84 -1.18
N ARG A 66 -6.45 -7.93 -0.57
CA ARG A 66 -7.03 -9.06 -1.30
C ARG A 66 -8.27 -8.63 -2.07
N GLU A 67 -9.18 -7.90 -1.43
CA GLU A 67 -10.41 -7.45 -2.05
C GLU A 67 -10.15 -6.39 -3.14
N ALA A 68 -9.23 -5.46 -2.92
CA ALA A 68 -8.81 -4.49 -3.94
C ALA A 68 -8.27 -5.18 -5.20
N ARG A 69 -7.47 -6.23 -5.03
CA ARG A 69 -6.94 -7.04 -6.15
C ARG A 69 -8.04 -7.86 -6.85
N ARG A 70 -9.02 -8.38 -6.09
CA ARG A 70 -10.16 -9.13 -6.62
C ARG A 70 -11.16 -8.25 -7.38
N GLY A 71 -11.32 -6.99 -6.97
CA GLY A 71 -12.16 -6.01 -7.64
C GLY A 71 -11.61 -5.55 -9.00
N GLY A 72 -10.30 -5.57 -9.19
CA GLY A 72 -9.65 -5.20 -10.46
C GLY A 72 -9.93 -6.16 -11.62
N THR A 73 -10.35 -7.40 -11.34
CA THR A 73 -10.71 -8.40 -12.37
C THR A 73 -12.20 -8.41 -12.74
N ARG A 74 -13.04 -7.56 -12.13
CA ARG A 74 -14.49 -7.49 -12.38
C ARG A 74 -14.90 -6.30 -13.26
N GLY A 75 -14.16 -6.09 -14.34
CA GLY A 75 -14.43 -5.05 -15.36
C GLY A 75 -14.58 -5.58 -16.78
N HIS A 76 -14.85 -6.88 -16.99
CA HIS A 76 -15.16 -7.41 -18.32
C HIS A 76 -16.11 -8.61 -18.20
N GLY A 77 -17.39 -8.38 -18.45
CA GLY A 77 -18.39 -9.44 -18.53
C GLY A 77 -19.61 -9.23 -17.64
N ASP A 78 -20.27 -8.08 -17.76
CA ASP A 78 -21.72 -8.00 -17.54
C ASP A 78 -22.27 -6.98 -18.55
N VAL A 79 -22.25 -7.37 -19.82
CA VAL A 79 -23.21 -6.84 -20.79
C VAL A 79 -24.33 -7.86 -20.79
N GLY A 80 -25.46 -7.44 -20.26
CA GLY A 80 -26.68 -8.23 -20.27
C GLY A 80 -27.12 -8.54 -21.70
N THR A 81 -27.72 -9.72 -21.84
CA THR A 81 -28.77 -10.04 -22.80
C THR A 81 -29.71 -11.02 -22.14
#